data_AF-A0A5N7Z851-F1
#
_entry.id   AF-A0A5N7Z851-F1
#
_cell.length_a   1.000
_cell.length_b   1.000
_cell.length_c   1.000
_cell.angle_alpha   90.00
_cell.angle_beta   90.00
_cell.angle_gamma   90.00
#
_symmetry.space_group_name_H-M   'P 1'
#
loop_
_entity.id
_entity.type
_entity.pdbx_description
1 polymer ?
#
loop_
_entity_poly.entity_id
_entity_poly.type
_entity_poly.pdbx_seq_one_letter_code
_entity_poly.pdbx_strand_id
1 'polypeptide(L)'
;MACTNCSTGSAKDGTPRGCKNNGTCGTDSCNKLTVFDWLSNMSLPGGQEPFNCVEVRFKNGRKEFFRNAEKLTLSIGDIVATEASPGHDVGIVTLTGELVKIQMK
;
A
#
# COMPACT_ATOMS: atom_id res chain seq x y z
N MET A 1 -10.23 4.58 7.68
CA MET A 1 -11.23 5.38 6.94
C MET A 1 -11.37 4.78 5.56
N ALA A 2 -12.54 4.19 5.25
CA ALA A 2 -12.81 3.58 3.95
C ALA A 2 -13.27 4.65 2.94
N CYS A 3 -12.81 4.53 1.69
CA CYS A 3 -13.28 5.35 0.58
C CYS A 3 -14.71 4.94 0.18
N THR A 4 -15.70 5.76 0.55
CA THR A 4 -17.12 5.52 0.23
C THR A 4 -17.50 5.96 -1.19
N ASN A 5 -16.69 6.80 -1.84
CA ASN A 5 -17.02 7.42 -3.13
C ASN A 5 -15.95 7.11 -4.18
N CYS A 6 -16.10 5.97 -4.85
CA CYS A 6 -15.60 5.76 -6.21
C CYS A 6 -16.82 5.83 -7.12
N SER A 7 -17.23 7.04 -7.53
CA SER A 7 -18.35 7.21 -8.44
C SER A 7 -17.81 7.43 -9.86
N THR A 8 -18.48 6.84 -10.84
CA THR A 8 -18.23 7.00 -12.29
C THR A 8 -18.50 8.42 -12.81
N GLY A 9 -18.55 9.43 -11.92
CA GLY A 9 -18.66 10.83 -12.30
C GLY A 9 -17.37 11.28 -12.97
N SER A 10 -17.33 11.17 -14.29
CA SER A 10 -16.22 11.59 -15.13
C SER A 10 -15.84 13.04 -14.83
N ALA A 11 -14.56 13.30 -14.59
CA ALA A 11 -14.01 14.62 -14.89
C ALA A 11 -14.23 14.91 -16.39
N LYS A 12 -14.13 16.18 -16.82
CA LYS A 12 -14.35 16.58 -18.22
C LYS A 12 -13.52 15.77 -19.26
N ASP A 13 -12.49 15.04 -18.81
CA ASP A 13 -11.61 14.17 -19.61
C ASP A 13 -11.88 12.65 -19.47
N GLY A 14 -13.00 12.22 -18.92
CA GLY A 14 -13.37 10.79 -18.86
C GLY A 14 -12.65 9.97 -17.78
N THR A 15 -11.74 10.58 -17.02
CA THR A 15 -11.09 9.95 -15.86
C THR A 15 -12.02 9.98 -14.64
N PRO A 16 -12.26 8.83 -13.99
CA PRO A 16 -13.07 8.76 -12.79
C PRO A 16 -12.37 9.47 -11.62
N ARG A 17 -13.12 10.33 -10.93
CA ARG A 17 -12.65 11.05 -9.73
C ARG A 17 -12.31 10.04 -8.63
N GLY A 18 -11.06 10.03 -8.18
CA GLY A 18 -10.63 9.15 -7.10
C GLY A 18 -11.12 9.61 -5.73
N CYS A 19 -10.77 8.83 -4.72
CA CYS A 19 -11.23 9.04 -3.35
C CYS A 19 -10.81 10.42 -2.81
N LYS A 20 -11.79 11.21 -2.38
CA LYS A 20 -11.61 12.60 -1.92
C LYS A 20 -10.85 13.50 -2.91
N ASN A 21 -10.99 13.30 -4.22
CA ASN A 21 -10.28 14.03 -5.29
C ASN A 21 -8.74 13.92 -5.29
N ASN A 22 -8.14 13.00 -4.52
CA ASN A 22 -6.67 12.86 -4.42
C ASN A 22 -6.07 11.80 -5.36
N GLY A 23 -6.71 11.51 -6.49
CA GLY A 23 -6.20 10.55 -7.48
C GLY A 23 -7.26 10.16 -8.51
N THR A 24 -6.89 9.30 -9.46
CA THR A 24 -7.81 8.66 -10.43
C THR A 24 -8.08 7.22 -10.02
N CYS A 25 -9.31 6.72 -10.16
CA CYS A 25 -9.62 5.33 -9.75
C CYS A 25 -9.13 4.24 -10.73
N GLY A 26 -8.39 4.62 -11.77
CA GLY A 26 -7.84 3.70 -12.78
C GLY A 26 -6.53 3.01 -12.37
N THR A 27 -5.87 3.51 -11.32
CA THR A 27 -4.78 2.80 -10.65
C THR A 27 -5.34 2.12 -9.40
N ASP A 28 -4.81 0.99 -8.97
CA ASP A 28 -5.26 0.18 -7.82
C ASP A 28 -5.44 0.93 -6.47
N SER A 29 -5.17 2.23 -6.44
CA SER A 29 -5.25 3.20 -5.34
C SER A 29 -6.66 3.55 -4.85
N CYS A 30 -7.74 3.15 -5.52
CA CYS A 30 -9.12 3.46 -5.09
C CYS A 30 -9.87 2.26 -4.51
N ASN A 31 -9.22 1.51 -3.62
CA ASN A 31 -9.82 0.35 -2.97
C ASN A 31 -10.02 0.58 -1.47
N LYS A 32 -11.08 -0.01 -0.89
CA LYS A 32 -11.36 0.07 0.57
C LYS A 32 -10.18 -0.42 1.43
N LEU A 33 -9.32 -1.24 0.86
CA LEU A 33 -8.19 -1.90 1.52
C LEU A 33 -6.84 -1.23 1.25
N THR A 34 -6.76 -0.25 0.33
CA THR A 34 -5.53 0.51 0.10
C THR A 34 -5.42 1.64 1.11
N VAL A 35 -4.28 1.69 1.80
CA VAL A 35 -3.93 2.80 2.67
C VAL A 35 -3.15 3.79 1.81
N PHE A 36 -3.61 5.04 1.78
CA PHE A 36 -2.92 6.11 1.07
C PHE A 36 -1.62 6.45 1.80
N ASP A 37 -0.51 6.50 1.08
CA ASP A 37 0.79 6.88 1.63
C ASP A 37 0.93 8.40 1.68
N TRP A 38 0.62 8.96 2.83
CA TRP A 38 0.71 10.38 3.16
C TRP A 38 2.13 10.84 3.51
N LEU A 39 3.10 9.91 3.62
CA LEU A 39 4.51 10.18 3.89
C LEU A 39 5.39 10.06 2.65
N SER A 40 4.82 9.74 1.48
CA SER A 40 5.53 9.52 0.22
C SER A 40 6.51 10.64 -0.19
N ASN A 41 6.38 11.86 0.35
CA ASN A 41 7.29 12.98 0.10
C ASN A 41 8.02 13.50 1.36
N MET A 42 8.12 12.69 2.42
CA MET A 42 8.87 13.06 3.63
C MET A 42 10.17 12.27 3.74
N SER A 43 11.28 12.99 3.83
CA SER A 43 12.56 12.43 4.25
C SER A 43 12.58 12.29 5.77
N LEU A 44 13.03 11.14 6.27
CA LEU A 44 13.22 10.91 7.71
C LEU A 44 14.19 11.96 8.28
N PRO A 45 13.80 12.72 9.33
CA PRO A 45 14.70 13.66 9.98
C PRO A 45 15.82 12.90 10.71
N GLY A 46 17.07 13.24 10.41
CA GLY A 46 18.23 12.78 11.20
C GLY A 46 18.89 11.45 10.78
N GLY A 47 18.70 10.98 9.54
CA GLY A 47 19.45 9.82 9.02
C GLY A 47 19.13 8.50 9.72
N GLN A 48 17.98 8.40 10.39
CA GLN A 48 17.49 7.13 10.95
C GLN A 48 17.17 6.14 9.83
N GLU A 49 17.54 4.88 10.03
CA GLU A 49 17.15 3.81 9.11
C GLU A 49 15.62 3.67 9.10
N PRO A 50 14.97 3.63 7.92
CA PRO A 50 13.53 3.43 7.82
C PRO A 50 13.11 2.11 8.49
N PHE A 51 11.89 2.08 9.01
CA PHE A 51 11.35 0.86 9.58
C PHE A 51 11.30 -0.27 8.52
N ASN A 52 12.09 -1.32 8.73
CA ASN A 52 12.31 -2.41 7.77
C ASN A 52 11.16 -3.43 7.69
N CYS A 53 9.93 -3.03 7.97
CA CYS A 53 8.75 -3.89 7.80
C CYS A 53 7.89 -3.41 6.64
N VAL A 54 7.18 -4.36 6.04
CA VAL A 54 6.28 -4.14 4.91
C VAL A 54 4.93 -4.80 5.21
N GLU A 55 3.84 -4.16 4.79
CA GLU A 55 2.52 -4.76 4.75
C GLU A 55 2.31 -5.37 3.37
N VAL A 56 2.00 -6.67 3.34
CA VAL A 56 1.67 -7.39 2.11
C VAL A 56 0.21 -7.79 2.16
N ARG A 57 -0.52 -7.49 1.09
CA ARG A 57 -1.91 -7.87 0.91
C ARG A 57 -2.01 -9.02 -0.08
N PHE A 58 -2.67 -10.09 0.33
CA PHE A 58 -2.97 -11.25 -0.49
C PHE A 58 -4.39 -11.19 -1.05
N LYS A 59 -4.72 -12.21 -1.86
CA LYS A 59 -6.09 -12.43 -2.33
C LYS A 59 -7.07 -12.48 -1.14
N ASN A 60 -8.31 -12.09 -1.40
CA ASN A 60 -9.38 -12.03 -0.39
C ASN A 60 -9.17 -11.02 0.75
N GLY A 61 -8.22 -10.08 0.60
CA GLY A 61 -8.01 -8.99 1.56
C GLY A 61 -7.27 -9.37 2.84
N ARG A 62 -6.70 -10.59 2.91
CA ARG A 62 -5.77 -10.98 3.98
C ARG A 62 -4.53 -10.09 3.92
N LYS A 63 -4.10 -9.57 5.07
CA LYS A 63 -2.91 -8.73 5.22
C LYS A 63 -1.99 -9.35 6.24
N GLU A 64 -0.70 -9.38 5.93
CA GLU A 64 0.33 -9.81 6.86
C GLU A 64 1.51 -8.84 6.80
N PHE A 65 2.24 -8.78 7.90
CA PHE A 65 3.39 -7.90 8.05
C PHE A 65 4.66 -8.75 8.01
N PHE A 66 5.59 -8.36 7.14
CA PHE A 66 6.85 -9.05 6.96
C PHE A 66 8.00 -8.11 7.25
N ARG A 67 9.08 -8.65 7.82
CA ARG A 67 10.33 -7.92 8.00
C ARG A 67 11.22 -8.18 6.79
N ASN A 68 11.65 -7.11 6.13
CA ASN A 68 12.56 -7.18 5.00
C ASN A 68 14.01 -7.34 5.49
N ALA A 69 14.39 -8.57 5.82
CA ALA A 69 15.73 -8.88 6.33
C ALA A 69 16.84 -8.62 5.29
N GLU A 70 16.53 -8.80 4.00
CA GLU A 70 17.45 -8.63 2.88
C GLU A 70 17.61 -7.17 2.44
N LYS A 71 16.91 -6.22 3.09
CA LYS A 71 16.92 -4.79 2.75
C LYS A 71 16.63 -4.53 1.26
N LEU A 72 15.73 -5.31 0.67
CA LEU A 72 15.26 -5.12 -0.70
C LEU A 72 14.61 -3.74 -0.85
N THR A 73 14.80 -3.09 -2.00
CA THR A 73 14.12 -1.82 -2.31
C THR A 73 12.68 -2.09 -2.74
N LEU A 74 11.78 -2.19 -1.74
CA LEU A 74 10.36 -2.44 -1.96
C LEU A 74 9.56 -1.14 -1.95
N SER A 75 8.69 -0.98 -2.94
CA SER A 75 7.78 0.14 -3.11
C SER A 75 6.33 -0.31 -3.02
N ILE A 76 5.43 0.63 -2.71
CA ILE A 76 3.99 0.36 -2.69
C ILE A 76 3.53 0.00 -4.11
N GLY A 77 2.82 -1.12 -4.24
CA GLY A 77 2.36 -1.66 -5.52
C GLY A 77 3.21 -2.81 -6.05
N ASP A 78 4.39 -3.07 -5.47
CA ASP A 78 5.23 -4.18 -5.89
C ASP A 78 4.58 -5.53 -5.61
N ILE A 79 4.71 -6.46 -6.55
CA ILE A 79 4.24 -7.84 -6.40
C ILE A 79 5.38 -8.65 -5.78
N VAL A 80 5.11 -9.29 -4.64
CA VAL A 80 6.09 -10.06 -3.87
C VAL A 80 5.59 -11.48 -3.62
N ALA A 81 6.53 -12.42 -3.57
CA ALA A 81 6.28 -13.79 -3.14
C ALA A 81 6.80 -13.97 -1.72
N THR A 82 5.95 -14.42 -0.81
CA THR A 82 6.29 -14.72 0.57
C THR A 82 6.26 -16.22 0.80
N GLU A 83 7.16 -16.72 1.64
CA GLU A 83 7.14 -18.13 2.05
C GLU A 83 5.85 -18.44 2.83
N ALA A 84 5.17 -19.53 2.47
CA ALA A 84 4.01 -20.04 3.19
C ALA A 84 4.23 -21.53 3.51
N SER A 85 3.68 -22.03 4.60
CA SER A 85 3.76 -23.46 4.94
C SER A 85 2.43 -24.16 4.63
N PRO A 86 2.31 -24.94 3.54
CA PRO A 86 3.28 -25.23 2.47
C PRO A 86 3.18 -24.28 1.25
N GLY A 87 4.32 -23.96 0.62
CA GLY A 87 4.38 -23.25 -0.66
C GLY A 87 4.82 -21.78 -0.58
N HIS A 88 4.27 -20.96 -1.48
CA HIS A 88 4.53 -19.52 -1.54
C HIS A 88 3.21 -18.80 -1.81
N ASP A 89 3.00 -17.68 -1.14
CA ASP A 89 1.88 -16.79 -1.39
C ASP A 89 2.35 -15.57 -2.18
N VAL A 90 1.55 -15.18 -3.18
CA VAL A 90 1.83 -13.98 -4.00
C VAL A 90 0.91 -12.86 -3.55
N GLY A 91 1.50 -11.76 -3.11
CA GLY A 91 0.81 -10.59 -2.61
C GLY A 91 1.35 -9.30 -3.22
N ILE A 92 0.68 -8.19 -2.88
CA ILE A 92 1.06 -6.85 -3.29
C ILE A 92 1.46 -6.06 -2.05
N VAL A 93 2.57 -5.33 -2.12
CA VAL A 93 3.02 -4.43 -1.06
C VAL A 93 2.04 -3.25 -0.98
N THR A 94 1.38 -3.09 0.16
CA THR A 94 0.41 -2.01 0.39
C THR A 94 0.96 -0.88 1.23
N LEU A 95 1.95 -1.14 2.08
CA LEU A 95 2.64 -0.14 2.89
C LEU A 95 4.09 -0.55 3.15
N THR A 96 4.96 0.44 3.31
CA THR A 96 6.36 0.27 3.72
C THR A 96 6.69 1.30 4.82
N GLY A 97 7.77 1.05 5.57
CA GLY A 97 8.31 2.04 6.50
C GLY A 97 7.41 2.35 7.70
N GLU A 98 7.46 3.59 8.15
CA GLU A 98 6.83 4.09 9.38
C GLU A 98 5.31 3.92 9.39
N LEU A 99 4.67 3.90 8.21
CA LEU A 99 3.24 3.65 8.10
C LEU A 99 2.86 2.24 8.57
N VAL A 100 3.76 1.27 8.37
CA VAL A 100 3.57 -0.10 8.85
C VAL A 100 3.54 -0.12 10.37
N LYS A 101 4.41 0.64 11.03
CA LYS A 101 4.44 0.74 12.50
C LYS A 101 3.12 1.26 13.08
N ILE A 102 2.43 2.16 12.37
CA ILE A 102 1.11 2.67 12.79
C ILE A 102 0.02 1.61 12.60
N GLN A 103 0.16 0.72 11.63
CA GLN A 103 -0.82 -0.34 11.33
C GLN A 103 -0.62 -1.63 12.16
N MET A 104 0.60 -1.91 12.63
CA MET A 104 0.93 -3.10 13.45
C MET A 104 0.37 -3.06 14.89
N LYS A 105 -0.83 -2.47 15.09
CA LYS A 105 -1.43 -2.24 16.40
C LYS A 105 -1.92 -3.53 17.07
#